data_AF-A0A5J4RCF1-F1
#
_entry.id   AF-A0A5J4RCF1-F1
#
_cell.length_a   1.000
_cell.length_b   1.000
_cell.length_c   1.000
_cell.angle_alpha   90.00
_cell.angle_beta   90.00
_cell.angle_gamma   90.00
#
_symmetry.space_group_name_H-M   'P 1'
#
loop_
_entity.id
_entity.type
_entity.pdbx_description
1 polymer ?
#
loop_
_entity_poly.entity_id
_entity_poly.type
_entity_poly.pdbx_seq_one_letter_code
_entity_poly.pdbx_strand_id
1 'polypeptide(L)'
;YTQKRDEHWTRNRAILKFTTWGDPSHLELIDKGRPPFCQETTDRYVRANGIDTVVRAHQDANHGFYFPTHNGKVATIFSSDTYCSTQSKGSVFLVRLSSPSERFNQDPFINQHPTTHNSLISKTSQSLSSQTNSHNTSILPFSPLLIFDTIQLESEDYIQKFDYSLEDVEEASREKEEERVLSALKRIKTHKQADVTIKQIEKEIESIVDISQIVNDAVVQVG
;
A
#
# COMPACT_ATOMS: atom_id res chain seq x y z
N TYR A 1 41.43 -13.32 28.85
CA TYR A 1 40.45 -12.32 29.29
C TYR A 1 39.90 -11.61 28.05
N THR A 2 38.79 -12.12 27.53
CA THR A 2 38.06 -11.47 26.43
C THR A 2 37.40 -10.21 26.98
N GLN A 3 37.95 -9.07 26.59
CA GLN A 3 37.40 -7.76 26.89
C GLN A 3 36.00 -7.69 26.27
N LYS A 4 34.96 -7.91 27.08
CA LYS A 4 33.59 -7.55 26.71
C LYS A 4 33.62 -6.04 26.48
N ARG A 5 33.65 -5.64 25.22
CA ARG A 5 33.37 -4.26 24.84
C ARG A 5 31.96 -4.00 25.36
N ASP A 6 31.84 -3.14 26.36
CA ASP A 6 30.56 -2.55 26.75
C ASP A 6 30.07 -1.74 25.55
N GLU A 7 29.39 -2.42 24.62
CA GLU A 7 28.70 -1.77 23.54
C GLU A 7 27.57 -0.96 24.15
N HIS A 8 27.81 0.33 24.34
CA HIS A 8 26.79 1.25 24.81
C HIS A 8 25.61 1.22 23.84
N TRP A 9 24.56 0.49 24.23
CA TRP A 9 23.40 0.22 23.40
C TRP A 9 22.52 1.46 23.36
N THR A 10 22.71 2.30 22.37
CA THR A 10 21.81 3.43 22.15
C THR A 10 20.49 2.94 21.57
N ARG A 11 19.39 3.61 21.92
CA ARG A 11 18.06 3.34 21.33
C ARG A 11 18.11 3.27 19.80
N ASN A 12 18.89 4.15 19.17
CA ASN A 12 19.03 4.20 17.72
C ASN A 12 19.71 2.95 17.16
N ARG A 13 20.76 2.44 17.82
CA ARG A 13 21.41 1.19 17.45
C ARG A 13 20.48 0.00 17.63
N ALA A 14 19.63 0.04 18.66
CA ALA A 14 18.60 -0.96 18.89
C ALA A 14 17.60 -1.04 17.74
N ILE A 15 17.02 0.11 17.39
CA ILE A 15 16.08 0.23 16.28
C ILE A 15 16.74 -0.29 15.01
N LEU A 16 17.96 0.18 14.69
CA LEU A 16 18.68 -0.26 13.51
C LEU A 16 18.90 -1.78 13.47
N LYS A 17 19.33 -2.41 14.59
CA LYS A 17 19.52 -3.86 14.65
C LYS A 17 18.20 -4.59 14.38
N PHE A 18 17.11 -4.21 15.03
CA PHE A 18 15.82 -4.90 14.88
C PHE A 18 15.19 -4.67 13.51
N THR A 19 15.31 -3.48 12.92
CA THR A 19 14.75 -3.20 11.59
C THR A 19 15.50 -3.90 10.47
N THR A 20 16.80 -4.18 10.64
CA THR A 20 17.64 -4.78 9.58
C THR A 20 17.91 -6.27 9.77
N TRP A 21 17.89 -6.78 11.00
CA TRP A 21 18.28 -8.16 11.32
C TRP A 21 17.26 -8.94 12.14
N GLY A 22 16.22 -8.29 12.68
CA GLY A 22 15.23 -8.99 13.48
C GLY A 22 14.50 -10.03 12.64
N ASP A 23 14.13 -11.19 13.18
CA ASP A 23 13.43 -12.29 12.48
C ASP A 23 12.19 -12.77 13.28
N PRO A 24 11.04 -13.08 12.65
CA PRO A 24 9.90 -13.65 13.36
C PRO A 24 10.25 -15.03 13.93
N SER A 25 9.82 -15.31 15.15
CA SER A 25 10.04 -16.60 15.81
C SER A 25 9.01 -16.85 16.90
N HIS A 26 9.10 -18.01 17.54
CA HIS A 26 8.27 -18.35 18.71
C HIS A 26 8.87 -17.82 20.02
N LEU A 27 10.17 -17.50 20.06
CA LEU A 27 10.88 -17.05 21.26
C LEU A 27 11.66 -15.76 21.02
N GLU A 28 11.83 -14.97 22.09
CA GLU A 28 12.63 -13.74 22.08
C GLU A 28 13.99 -14.00 22.71
N LEU A 29 15.01 -14.19 21.87
CA LEU A 29 16.39 -14.43 22.27
C LEU A 29 17.26 -13.31 21.71
N ILE A 30 17.12 -12.12 22.29
CA ILE A 30 17.66 -10.83 21.80
C ILE A 30 19.19 -10.86 21.64
N ASP A 31 19.86 -11.74 22.39
CA ASP A 31 21.32 -11.94 22.35
C ASP A 31 21.81 -12.76 21.16
N LYS A 32 20.91 -13.37 20.37
CA LYS A 32 21.29 -13.98 19.10
C LYS A 32 21.75 -12.91 18.10
N GLY A 33 22.58 -13.34 17.15
CA GLY A 33 23.09 -12.46 16.09
C GLY A 33 21.96 -11.76 15.34
N ARG A 34 21.00 -12.55 14.84
CA ARG A 34 19.70 -12.07 14.35
C ARG A 34 18.70 -12.12 15.51
N PRO A 35 18.21 -10.97 16.01
CA PRO A 35 17.36 -10.95 17.19
C PRO A 35 15.95 -11.43 16.82
N PRO A 36 15.50 -12.60 17.30
CA PRO A 36 14.17 -13.05 17.00
C PRO A 36 13.13 -12.28 17.82
N PHE A 37 11.97 -12.00 17.24
CA PHE A 37 10.82 -11.40 17.94
C PHE A 37 9.64 -12.37 17.91
N CYS A 38 8.89 -12.45 19.02
CA CYS A 38 7.77 -13.37 19.13
C CYS A 38 6.43 -12.71 18.75
N GLN A 39 5.39 -13.53 18.67
CA GLN A 39 4.03 -13.07 18.38
C GLN A 39 3.56 -11.98 19.36
N GLU A 40 3.87 -12.10 20.65
CA GLU A 40 3.46 -11.09 21.64
C GLU A 40 4.04 -9.71 21.32
N THR A 41 5.32 -9.64 20.93
CA THR A 41 5.95 -8.37 20.53
C THR A 41 5.38 -7.84 19.24
N THR A 42 5.09 -8.70 18.26
CA THR A 42 4.33 -8.29 17.07
C THR A 42 2.98 -7.71 17.47
N ASP A 43 2.21 -8.38 18.33
CA ASP A 43 0.87 -7.97 18.75
C ASP A 43 0.88 -6.64 19.52
N ARG A 44 1.91 -6.37 20.31
CA ARG A 44 2.10 -5.07 20.98
C ARG A 44 2.46 -3.99 19.97
N TYR A 45 3.42 -4.27 19.08
CA TYR A 45 3.90 -3.32 18.07
C TYR A 45 2.77 -2.89 17.13
N VAL A 46 2.06 -3.85 16.53
CA VAL A 46 1.00 -3.56 15.57
C VAL A 46 -0.16 -2.80 16.20
N ARG A 47 -0.56 -3.17 17.42
CA ARG A 47 -1.65 -2.52 18.16
C ARG A 47 -1.29 -1.10 18.59
N ALA A 48 -0.08 -0.89 19.10
CA ALA A 48 0.37 0.41 19.56
C ALA A 48 0.51 1.44 18.42
N ASN A 49 0.70 0.97 17.18
CA ASN A 49 0.91 1.81 16.01
C ASN A 49 -0.26 1.82 15.02
N GLY A 50 -1.35 1.07 15.29
CA GLY A 50 -2.48 0.96 14.36
C GLY A 50 -2.10 0.33 13.01
N ILE A 51 -1.22 -0.67 13.03
CA ILE A 51 -0.75 -1.40 11.84
C ILE A 51 -1.53 -2.71 11.73
N ASP A 52 -2.02 -3.05 10.54
CA ASP A 52 -2.71 -4.33 10.30
C ASP A 52 -1.73 -5.48 10.12
N THR A 53 -0.74 -5.29 9.24
CA THR A 53 0.24 -6.31 8.85
C THR A 53 1.60 -5.68 8.60
N VAL A 54 2.66 -6.38 9.02
CA VAL A 54 4.06 -6.06 8.70
C VAL A 54 4.50 -6.95 7.54
N VAL A 55 4.91 -6.33 6.43
CA VAL A 55 5.58 -7.02 5.32
C VAL A 55 7.07 -6.82 5.45
N ARG A 56 7.85 -7.90 5.35
CA ARG A 56 9.30 -7.90 5.53
C ARG A 56 10.02 -8.84 4.56
N ALA A 57 11.33 -8.68 4.43
CA ALA A 57 12.19 -9.57 3.63
C ALA A 57 13.23 -10.29 4.51
N HIS A 58 14.47 -10.45 4.03
CA HIS A 58 15.67 -10.89 4.77
C HIS A 58 15.81 -12.39 5.10
N GLN A 59 14.73 -13.18 5.09
CA GLN A 59 14.84 -14.65 5.17
C GLN A 59 14.62 -15.22 3.76
N ASP A 60 15.47 -16.16 3.36
CA ASP A 60 15.28 -16.93 2.13
C ASP A 60 13.99 -17.74 2.24
N ALA A 61 13.23 -17.82 1.15
CA ALA A 61 11.99 -18.57 1.09
C ALA A 61 11.92 -19.30 -0.26
N ASN A 62 11.80 -20.63 -0.23
CA ASN A 62 11.84 -21.46 -1.45
C ASN A 62 10.76 -21.07 -2.47
N HIS A 63 9.61 -20.58 -2.02
CA HIS A 63 8.51 -20.15 -2.88
C HIS A 63 8.44 -18.63 -3.07
N GLY A 64 9.48 -17.92 -2.63
CA GLY A 64 9.55 -16.46 -2.63
C GLY A 64 8.75 -15.81 -1.51
N PHE A 65 8.02 -16.57 -0.69
CA PHE A 65 7.32 -16.05 0.48
C PHE A 65 7.10 -17.13 1.53
N TYR A 66 6.83 -16.69 2.77
CA TYR A 66 6.26 -17.54 3.80
C TYR A 66 4.79 -17.20 4.04
N PHE A 67 3.99 -18.22 4.37
CA PHE A 67 2.63 -17.99 4.84
C PHE A 67 2.66 -17.03 6.04
N PRO A 68 1.70 -16.09 6.14
CA PRO A 68 1.66 -15.12 7.21
C PRO A 68 1.78 -15.76 8.60
N THR A 69 2.79 -15.34 9.36
CA THR A 69 3.08 -15.80 10.72
C THR A 69 2.50 -14.82 11.75
N HIS A 70 2.56 -15.18 13.03
CA HIS A 70 2.06 -14.37 14.14
C HIS A 70 0.60 -13.94 13.94
N ASN A 71 -0.28 -14.92 13.72
CA ASN A 71 -1.71 -14.72 13.44
C ASN A 71 -1.98 -13.79 12.24
N GLY A 72 -1.20 -13.94 11.17
CA GLY A 72 -1.40 -13.18 9.93
C GLY A 72 -0.79 -11.78 9.94
N LYS A 73 -0.07 -11.40 11.00
CA LYS A 73 0.44 -10.03 11.16
C LYS A 73 1.85 -9.83 10.63
N VAL A 74 2.56 -10.90 10.29
CA VAL A 74 3.90 -10.81 9.69
C VAL A 74 3.93 -11.66 8.43
N ALA A 75 4.09 -10.99 7.29
CA ALA A 75 4.29 -11.63 6.00
C ALA A 75 5.75 -11.46 5.57
N THR A 76 6.36 -12.56 5.11
CA THR A 76 7.75 -12.54 4.58
C THR A 76 7.71 -12.75 3.09
N ILE A 77 8.37 -11.86 2.35
CA ILE A 77 8.53 -11.89 0.89
C ILE A 77 10.01 -11.86 0.52
N PHE A 78 10.38 -12.59 -0.52
CA PHE A 78 11.72 -12.76 -1.01
C PHE A 78 11.70 -12.78 -2.54
N SER A 79 12.40 -11.82 -3.17
CA SER A 79 12.25 -11.52 -4.60
C SER A 79 13.42 -12.00 -5.46
N SER A 80 14.26 -12.90 -4.94
CA SER A 80 15.34 -13.52 -5.71
C SER A 80 14.99 -14.99 -6.00
N ASP A 81 15.00 -15.36 -7.27
CA ASP A 81 14.63 -16.68 -7.82
C ASP A 81 15.85 -17.58 -8.15
N THR A 82 17.02 -17.21 -7.66
CA THR A 82 18.29 -17.93 -7.90
C THR A 82 19.22 -17.81 -6.70
N TYR A 83 18.67 -17.53 -5.51
CA TYR A 83 19.47 -17.28 -4.31
C TYR A 83 20.40 -18.45 -4.00
N CYS A 84 21.69 -18.15 -3.85
CA CYS A 84 22.77 -19.12 -3.63
C CYS A 84 22.80 -20.30 -4.63
N SER A 85 22.41 -20.05 -5.90
CA SER A 85 22.37 -21.09 -6.95
C SER A 85 21.40 -22.23 -6.67
N THR A 86 20.43 -22.01 -5.77
CA THR A 86 19.31 -22.92 -5.53
C THR A 86 18.10 -22.45 -6.33
N GLN A 87 17.32 -23.39 -6.88
CA GLN A 87 16.03 -23.13 -7.54
C GLN A 87 14.99 -22.66 -6.51
N SER A 88 15.21 -21.46 -5.96
CA SER A 88 14.21 -20.73 -5.20
C SER A 88 13.32 -19.98 -6.18
N LYS A 89 12.07 -19.71 -5.81
CA LYS A 89 11.25 -18.77 -6.57
C LYS A 89 11.39 -17.39 -5.96
N GLY A 90 11.40 -16.37 -6.79
CA GLY A 90 11.20 -15.00 -6.36
C GLY A 90 9.70 -14.75 -6.23
N SER A 91 9.30 -13.78 -5.44
CA SER A 91 7.91 -13.33 -5.42
C SER A 91 7.79 -11.84 -5.15
N VAL A 92 6.65 -11.29 -5.56
CA VAL A 92 6.21 -9.94 -5.22
C VAL A 92 4.79 -10.01 -4.64
N PHE A 93 4.51 -9.12 -3.68
CA PHE A 93 3.14 -8.90 -3.22
C PHE A 93 2.51 -7.75 -4.00
N LEU A 94 1.36 -8.02 -4.59
CA LEU A 94 0.46 -7.00 -5.09
C LEU A 94 -0.49 -6.63 -3.95
N VAL A 95 -0.36 -5.39 -3.49
CA VAL A 95 -1.18 -4.86 -2.39
C VAL A 95 -2.33 -4.07 -2.99
N ARG A 96 -3.56 -4.54 -2.76
CA ARG A 96 -4.77 -3.84 -3.19
C ARG A 96 -5.52 -3.31 -1.97
N LEU A 97 -5.76 -2.00 -1.99
CA LEU A 97 -6.63 -1.31 -1.05
C LEU A 97 -8.01 -1.17 -1.70
N SER A 98 -9.02 -1.75 -1.08
CA SER A 98 -10.41 -1.55 -1.48
C SER A 98 -10.93 -0.23 -0.90
N SER A 99 -11.67 0.56 -1.70
CA SER A 99 -12.25 1.82 -1.22
C SER A 99 -13.30 1.52 -0.13
N PRO A 100 -13.30 2.26 1.01
CA PRO A 100 -14.35 2.12 2.02
C PRO A 100 -15.77 2.28 1.46
N SER A 101 -15.95 3.04 0.38
CA SER A 101 -17.25 3.30 -0.26
C SER A 101 -17.90 2.05 -0.85
N GLU A 102 -17.13 1.03 -1.25
CA GLU A 102 -17.68 -0.26 -1.69
C GLU A 102 -18.32 -1.04 -0.52
N ARG A 103 -17.87 -0.75 0.71
CA ARG A 103 -18.37 -1.36 1.95
C ARG A 103 -19.70 -0.76 2.39
N PHE A 104 -19.85 0.56 2.32
CA PHE A 104 -21.05 1.27 2.78
C PHE A 104 -22.31 0.91 1.99
N ASN A 105 -22.17 0.66 0.69
CA ASN A 105 -23.32 0.29 -0.16
C ASN A 105 -23.74 -1.18 -0.01
N GLN A 106 -22.93 -2.02 0.64
CA GLN A 106 -23.17 -3.46 0.79
C GLN A 106 -23.46 -3.90 2.23
N ASP A 107 -23.40 -2.98 3.20
CA ASP A 107 -23.64 -3.31 4.60
C ASP A 107 -25.14 -3.22 4.93
N PRO A 108 -25.85 -4.35 5.15
CA PRO A 108 -27.26 -4.34 5.51
C PRO A 108 -27.51 -3.79 6.91
N PHE A 109 -26.49 -3.70 7.78
CA PHE A 109 -26.63 -3.17 9.14
C PHE A 109 -26.48 -1.64 9.22
N ILE A 110 -25.63 -1.04 8.37
CA ILE A 110 -25.46 0.42 8.33
C ILE A 110 -26.68 1.09 7.67
N ASN A 111 -27.28 0.45 6.67
CA ASN A 111 -28.44 0.99 5.95
C ASN A 111 -29.76 0.92 6.73
N GLN A 112 -29.78 0.30 7.92
CA GLN A 112 -30.97 0.23 8.78
C GLN A 112 -31.11 1.41 9.74
N HIS A 113 -30.04 2.17 9.98
CA HIS A 113 -30.11 3.39 10.78
C HIS A 113 -29.64 4.59 9.96
N PRO A 114 -30.55 5.52 9.58
CA PRO A 114 -30.17 6.75 8.93
C PRO A 114 -29.32 7.57 9.91
N THR A 115 -28.01 7.49 9.76
CA THR A 115 -27.10 8.47 10.33
C THR A 115 -27.22 9.73 9.47
N THR A 116 -27.56 10.83 10.11
CA THR A 116 -28.09 12.10 9.58
C THR A 116 -27.14 12.89 8.66
N HIS A 117 -26.09 12.27 8.11
CA HIS A 117 -25.04 13.00 7.38
C HIS A 117 -24.92 12.68 5.88
N ASN A 118 -25.67 11.71 5.34
CA ASN A 118 -25.47 11.22 3.97
C ASN A 118 -26.60 11.50 2.97
N SER A 119 -27.53 12.40 3.27
CA SER A 119 -28.67 12.72 2.38
C SER A 119 -28.32 13.51 1.10
N LEU A 120 -27.05 13.80 0.83
CA LEU A 120 -26.64 14.66 -0.30
C LEU A 120 -26.04 13.94 -1.50
N ILE A 121 -25.69 12.65 -1.41
CA ILE A 121 -24.99 11.95 -2.52
C ILE A 121 -25.90 10.99 -3.29
N SER A 122 -27.05 10.58 -2.75
CA SER A 122 -27.88 9.53 -3.36
C SER A 122 -28.82 9.98 -4.50
N LYS A 123 -28.75 11.23 -4.99
CA LYS A 123 -29.69 11.72 -6.02
C LYS A 123 -29.22 11.64 -7.47
N THR A 124 -28.03 11.13 -7.75
CA THR A 124 -27.47 11.18 -9.12
C THR A 124 -27.30 9.82 -9.80
N SER A 125 -27.81 8.72 -9.25
CA SER A 125 -27.62 7.38 -9.84
C SER A 125 -28.86 6.50 -9.79
N GLN A 126 -30.01 7.06 -10.19
CA GLN A 126 -31.18 6.26 -10.57
C GLN A 126 -31.50 6.47 -12.04
N SER A 127 -30.88 5.67 -12.91
CA SER A 127 -31.53 5.23 -14.14
C SER A 127 -30.95 3.90 -14.62
N LEU A 128 -31.86 2.96 -14.92
CA LEU A 128 -31.71 1.71 -15.69
C LEU A 128 -30.73 0.66 -15.11
N SER A 129 -31.14 -0.56 -14.71
CA SER A 129 -32.06 -1.45 -15.42
C SER A 129 -32.45 -2.69 -14.58
N SER A 130 -33.68 -3.11 -14.86
CA SER A 130 -34.39 -4.39 -14.77
C SER A 130 -33.70 -5.68 -14.26
N GLN A 131 -34.47 -6.35 -13.40
CA GLN A 131 -34.57 -7.79 -13.12
C GLN A 131 -34.01 -8.76 -14.18
N THR A 132 -33.18 -9.72 -13.76
CA THR A 132 -33.32 -11.16 -14.10
C THR A 132 -32.65 -12.08 -13.06
N ASN A 133 -33.45 -13.04 -12.61
CA ASN A 133 -33.22 -14.38 -12.01
C ASN A 133 -31.84 -14.86 -11.54
N SER A 134 -31.84 -15.25 -10.26
CA SER A 134 -31.25 -16.45 -9.65
C SER A 134 -30.14 -17.21 -10.39
N HIS A 135 -28.90 -16.99 -9.94
CA HIS A 135 -27.99 -18.09 -9.63
C HIS A 135 -27.35 -17.82 -8.28
N ASN A 136 -27.35 -18.85 -7.42
CA ASN A 136 -26.65 -18.88 -6.13
C ASN A 136 -25.17 -18.56 -6.33
N THR A 137 -24.80 -17.29 -6.24
CA THR A 137 -23.45 -16.90 -5.89
C THR A 137 -23.44 -16.77 -4.38
N SER A 138 -22.60 -17.59 -3.72
CA SER A 138 -22.27 -17.37 -2.32
C SER A 138 -21.68 -15.95 -2.22
N ILE A 139 -22.52 -14.99 -1.84
CA ILE A 139 -22.08 -13.64 -1.50
C ILE A 139 -21.25 -13.81 -0.23
N LEU A 140 -19.94 -13.99 -0.40
CA LEU A 140 -19.01 -13.92 0.69
C LEU A 140 -19.15 -12.52 1.29
N PRO A 141 -19.53 -12.41 2.57
CA PRO A 141 -19.77 -11.11 3.16
C PRO A 141 -18.40 -10.46 3.30
N PHE A 142 -18.25 -9.30 2.67
CA PHE A 142 -17.10 -8.40 2.74
C PHE A 142 -15.89 -8.78 1.86
N SER A 143 -15.63 -7.95 0.86
CA SER A 143 -14.28 -7.83 0.31
C SER A 143 -13.35 -7.28 1.41
N PRO A 144 -12.20 -7.92 1.67
CA PRO A 144 -11.27 -7.41 2.67
C PRO A 144 -10.73 -6.03 2.23
N LEU A 145 -10.50 -5.15 3.21
CA LEU A 145 -9.99 -3.79 2.98
C LEU A 145 -8.59 -3.82 2.32
N LEU A 146 -7.82 -4.84 2.68
CA LEU A 146 -6.46 -5.08 2.24
C LEU A 146 -6.37 -6.50 1.68
N ILE A 147 -5.96 -6.62 0.42
CA ILE A 147 -5.68 -7.91 -0.23
C ILE A 147 -4.20 -7.95 -0.57
N PHE A 148 -3.58 -9.10 -0.28
CA PHE A 148 -2.24 -9.46 -0.75
C PHE A 148 -2.39 -10.57 -1.79
N ASP A 149 -2.18 -10.23 -3.06
CA ASP A 149 -1.98 -11.23 -4.10
C ASP A 149 -0.48 -11.48 -4.25
N THR A 150 -0.09 -12.73 -4.52
CA THR A 150 1.33 -13.09 -4.70
C THR A 150 1.58 -13.44 -6.15
N ILE A 151 2.57 -12.79 -6.75
CA ILE A 151 3.04 -13.12 -8.09
C ILE A 151 4.43 -13.74 -7.92
N GLN A 152 4.59 -14.98 -8.38
CA GLN A 152 5.88 -15.64 -8.40
C GLN A 152 6.69 -15.19 -9.61
N LEU A 153 7.99 -14.98 -9.39
CA LEU A 153 9.00 -14.70 -10.41
C LEU A 153 9.71 -16.01 -10.72
N GLU A 154 9.78 -16.36 -12.00
CA GLU A 154 10.44 -17.55 -12.52
C GLU A 154 11.41 -17.14 -13.64
N SER A 155 12.14 -16.04 -13.46
CA SER A 155 12.88 -15.38 -14.55
C SER A 155 13.91 -16.31 -15.21
N GLU A 156 14.60 -17.13 -14.42
CA GLU A 156 15.56 -18.10 -14.94
C GLU A 156 14.90 -19.18 -15.81
N ASP A 157 13.75 -19.72 -15.38
CA ASP A 157 13.00 -20.71 -16.15
C ASP A 157 12.51 -20.11 -17.47
N TYR A 158 12.09 -18.84 -17.48
CA TYR A 158 11.68 -18.13 -18.69
C TYR A 158 12.87 -17.82 -19.62
N ILE A 159 13.99 -17.36 -19.09
CA ILE A 159 15.20 -17.08 -19.89
C ILE A 159 15.67 -18.35 -20.60
N GLN A 160 15.77 -19.48 -19.88
CA GLN A 160 16.17 -20.76 -20.46
C GLN A 160 15.15 -21.29 -21.47
N LYS A 161 13.85 -21.15 -21.19
CA LYS A 161 12.79 -21.64 -22.07
C LYS A 161 12.70 -20.88 -23.39
N PHE A 162 12.97 -19.58 -23.38
CA PHE A 162 12.81 -18.69 -24.53
C PHE A 162 14.13 -18.29 -25.18
N ASP A 163 15.26 -18.83 -24.71
CA ASP A 163 16.62 -18.60 -25.23
C ASP A 163 16.99 -17.11 -25.29
N TYR A 164 16.54 -16.35 -24.28
CA TYR A 164 16.92 -14.95 -24.15
C TYR A 164 18.37 -14.84 -23.68
N SER A 165 19.13 -13.93 -24.27
CA SER A 165 20.43 -13.56 -23.73
C SER A 165 20.27 -12.65 -22.52
N LEU A 166 21.29 -12.59 -21.66
CA LEU A 166 21.31 -11.64 -20.55
C LEU A 166 21.21 -10.19 -21.04
N GLU A 167 21.79 -9.90 -22.22
CA GLU A 167 21.73 -8.59 -22.85
C GLU A 167 20.30 -8.20 -23.25
N ASP A 168 19.51 -9.13 -23.79
CA ASP A 168 18.10 -8.90 -24.14
C ASP A 168 17.27 -8.53 -22.90
N VAL A 169 17.52 -9.21 -21.77
CA VAL A 169 16.81 -8.97 -20.51
C VAL A 169 17.19 -7.60 -19.93
N GLU A 170 18.47 -7.24 -19.97
CA GLU A 170 18.96 -5.93 -19.52
C GLU A 170 18.46 -4.79 -20.39
N GLU A 171 18.40 -4.98 -21.71
CA GLU A 171 17.83 -4.00 -22.65
C GLU A 171 16.34 -3.79 -22.37
N ALA A 172 15.56 -4.87 -22.30
CA ALA A 172 14.13 -4.80 -21.97
C ALA A 172 13.86 -4.13 -20.61
N SER A 173 14.70 -4.43 -19.60
CA SER A 173 14.59 -3.78 -18.28
C SER A 173 14.84 -2.28 -18.36
N ARG A 174 15.79 -1.84 -19.19
CA ARG A 174 16.17 -0.43 -19.36
C ARG A 174 15.09 0.34 -20.10
N GLU A 175 14.61 -0.20 -21.22
CA GLU A 175 13.49 0.37 -21.98
C GLU A 175 12.27 0.56 -21.07
N LYS A 176 11.96 -0.45 -20.24
CA LYS A 176 10.81 -0.37 -19.34
C LYS A 176 10.96 0.70 -18.26
N GLU A 177 12.16 0.87 -17.73
CA GLU A 177 12.46 1.93 -16.76
C GLU A 177 12.39 3.32 -17.41
N GLU A 178 12.87 3.47 -18.64
CA GLU A 178 12.75 4.72 -19.40
C GLU A 178 11.28 5.09 -19.65
N GLU A 179 10.43 4.13 -20.04
CA GLU A 179 8.98 4.34 -20.16
C GLU A 179 8.36 4.81 -18.84
N ARG A 180 8.75 4.20 -17.72
CA ARG A 180 8.26 4.54 -16.38
C ARG A 180 8.66 5.97 -16.01
N VAL A 181 9.90 6.35 -16.26
CA VAL A 181 10.42 7.70 -16.00
C VAL A 181 9.70 8.73 -16.88
N LEU A 182 9.54 8.46 -18.17
CA LEU A 182 8.81 9.35 -19.09
C LEU A 182 7.34 9.55 -18.66
N SER A 183 6.67 8.47 -18.26
CA SER A 183 5.31 8.51 -17.73
C SER A 183 5.22 9.35 -16.45
N ALA A 184 6.16 9.19 -15.53
CA ALA A 184 6.23 10.00 -14.31
C ALA A 184 6.48 11.49 -14.61
N LEU A 185 7.42 11.81 -15.51
CA LEU A 185 7.69 13.19 -15.94
C LEU A 185 6.47 13.84 -16.58
N LYS A 186 5.72 13.08 -17.39
CA LYS A 186 4.45 13.55 -17.97
C LYS A 186 3.45 13.92 -16.89
N ARG A 187 3.25 13.06 -15.88
CA ARG A 187 2.37 13.36 -14.73
C ARG A 187 2.79 14.62 -13.99
N ILE A 188 4.09 14.77 -13.71
CA ILE A 188 4.63 15.98 -13.05
C ILE A 188 4.34 17.23 -13.87
N LYS A 189 4.54 17.18 -15.19
CA LYS A 189 4.25 18.31 -16.08
C LYS A 189 2.76 18.66 -16.07
N THR A 190 1.89 17.65 -16.12
CA THR A 190 0.43 17.85 -16.04
C THR A 190 0.02 18.49 -14.71
N HIS A 191 0.56 18.03 -13.58
CA HIS A 191 0.29 18.65 -12.27
C HIS A 191 0.75 20.11 -12.21
N LYS A 192 1.98 20.40 -12.67
CA LYS A 192 2.48 21.78 -12.73
C LYS A 192 1.60 22.68 -13.60
N GLN A 193 1.11 22.17 -14.73
CA GLN A 193 0.20 22.92 -15.59
C GLN A 193 -1.14 23.17 -14.91
N ALA A 194 -1.69 22.18 -14.22
CA ALA A 194 -2.93 22.33 -13.44
C ALA A 194 -2.76 23.38 -12.33
N ASP A 195 -1.64 23.40 -11.62
CA ASP A 195 -1.34 24.40 -10.58
C ASP A 195 -1.29 25.83 -11.17
N VAL A 196 -0.71 25.99 -12.36
CA VAL A 196 -0.69 27.30 -13.06
C VAL A 196 -2.11 27.71 -13.46
N THR A 197 -2.92 26.78 -13.97
CA THR A 197 -4.32 27.05 -14.32
C THR A 197 -5.14 27.42 -13.09
N ILE A 198 -4.95 26.73 -11.95
CA ILE A 198 -5.63 27.07 -10.69
C ILE A 198 -5.28 28.49 -10.25
N LYS A 199 -4.00 28.86 -10.25
CA LYS A 199 -3.56 30.23 -9.90
C LYS A 199 -4.14 31.30 -10.82
N GLN A 200 -4.30 30.99 -12.10
CA GLN A 200 -4.93 31.91 -13.06
C GLN A 200 -6.41 32.10 -12.74
N ILE A 201 -7.13 31.01 -12.43
CA ILE A 201 -8.54 31.05 -12.01
C ILE A 201 -8.69 31.83 -10.70
N GLU A 202 -7.81 31.61 -9.71
CA GLU A 202 -7.80 32.38 -8.45
C GLU A 202 -7.67 33.88 -8.72
N LYS A 203 -6.74 34.29 -9.58
CA LYS A 203 -6.54 35.68 -9.96
C LYS A 203 -7.73 36.27 -10.72
N GLU A 204 -8.38 35.50 -11.57
CA GLU A 204 -9.60 35.92 -12.27
C GLU A 204 -10.77 36.12 -11.29
N ILE A 205 -10.96 35.20 -10.34
CA ILE A 205 -11.96 35.34 -9.27
C ILE A 205 -11.69 36.61 -8.46
N GLU A 206 -10.44 36.84 -8.03
CA GLU A 206 -10.05 38.07 -7.32
C GLU A 206 -10.35 39.34 -8.13
N SER A 207 -10.24 39.30 -9.45
CA SER A 207 -10.53 40.44 -10.32
C SER A 207 -12.02 40.69 -10.55
N ILE A 208 -12.85 39.64 -10.49
CA ILE A 208 -14.31 39.71 -10.65
C ILE A 208 -14.98 40.13 -9.35
N VAL A 209 -14.44 39.70 -8.21
CA VAL A 209 -14.94 40.06 -6.89
C VAL A 209 -14.41 41.45 -6.54
N ASP A 210 -15.12 42.49 -6.99
CA ASP A 210 -14.92 43.84 -6.47
C ASP A 210 -15.48 43.90 -5.03
N ILE A 211 -14.62 43.57 -4.06
CA ILE A 211 -14.94 43.53 -2.63
C ILE A 211 -15.55 44.88 -2.16
N SER A 212 -15.25 45.98 -2.87
CA SER A 212 -15.79 47.31 -2.58
C SER A 212 -17.28 47.48 -2.92
N GLN A 213 -17.84 46.72 -3.87
CA GLN A 213 -19.28 46.73 -4.17
C GLN A 213 -20.10 45.89 -3.19
N ILE A 214 -19.59 44.72 -2.77
CA ILE A 214 -20.30 43.81 -1.85
C ILE A 214 -20.45 44.45 -0.45
N VAL A 215 -19.45 45.20 0.01
CA VAL A 215 -19.52 45.90 1.30
C VAL A 215 -20.50 47.09 1.26
N ASN A 216 -20.62 47.78 0.14
CA ASN A 216 -21.57 48.89 -0.01
C ASN A 216 -23.02 48.41 -0.09
N ASP A 217 -23.31 47.29 -0.77
CA ASP A 217 -24.67 46.73 -0.83
C ASP A 217 -25.13 46.14 0.52
N ALA A 218 -24.20 45.63 1.35
CA ALA A 218 -24.51 45.16 2.69
C ALA A 218 -24.79 46.29 3.70
N VAL A 219 -24.22 47.49 3.51
CA VAL A 219 -24.46 48.66 4.38
C VAL A 219 -25.77 49.38 4.01
N VAL A 220 -26.19 49.34 2.74
CA VAL A 220 -27.44 49.99 2.28
C VAL A 220 -28.70 49.23 2.74
N GLN A 221 -28.62 47.93 3.07
CA GLN A 221 -29.77 47.17 3.59
C GLN A 221 -29.99 47.25 5.11
N VAL A 222 -29.11 47.94 5.86
CA VAL A 222 -29.23 48.10 7.33
C VAL A 222 -29.49 49.57 7.73
N GLY A 223 -29.75 50.45 6.76
CA GLY A 223 -30.09 51.86 6.95
C GLY A 223 -31.59 52.13 7.05
#